data_AF-A0A650LUV1-F1
#
_entry.id   AF-A0A650LUV1-F1
#
_cell.length_a   1.000
_cell.length_b   1.000
_cell.length_c   1.000
_cell.angle_alpha   90.00
_cell.angle_beta   90.00
_cell.angle_gamma   90.00
#
_symmetry.space_group_name_H-M   'P 1'
#
loop_
_entity.id
_entity.type
_entity.pdbx_description
1 polymer ?
#
loop_
_entity_poly.entity_id
_entity_poly.type
_entity_poly.pdbx_seq_one_letter_code
_entity_poly.pdbx_strand_id
1 'polypeptide(L)' 'MGIQLKCPNCSKRAMDVIKATKGKVIIELKCPHCRKIVKINYCR' A
#
# COMPACT_ATOMS: atom_id res chain seq x y z
N MET A 1 3.26 -0.84 -16.11
CA MET A 1 1.98 -1.08 -15.40
C MET A 1 2.31 -1.31 -13.93
N GLY A 2 1.86 -0.45 -13.02
CA GLY A 2 2.16 -0.55 -11.59
C GLY A 2 1.25 -1.54 -10.86
N ILE A 3 1.58 -1.89 -9.61
CA ILE A 3 0.77 -2.77 -8.75
C ILE A 3 -0.11 -1.91 -7.85
N GLN A 4 -1.41 -2.17 -7.86
CA GLN A 4 -2.36 -1.50 -6.99
C GLN A 4 -2.41 -2.16 -5.61
N LEU A 5 -2.07 -1.41 -4.57
CA LEU A 5 -2.20 -1.84 -3.19
C LEU A 5 -3.49 -1.30 -2.57
N LYS A 6 -4.24 -2.21 -1.94
CA LYS A 6 -5.49 -1.91 -1.25
C LYS A 6 -5.24 -1.72 0.23
N CYS A 7 -6.08 -0.89 0.86
CA CYS A 7 -6.10 -0.74 2.30
C CYS A 7 -6.61 -2.05 2.94
N PRO A 8 -5.89 -2.63 3.93
CA PRO A 8 -6.32 -3.86 4.58
C PRO A 8 -7.59 -3.68 5.44
N ASN A 9 -7.95 -2.45 5.81
CA ASN A 9 -9.11 -2.19 6.68
C ASN A 9 -10.40 -1.86 5.92
N CYS A 10 -10.32 -1.28 4.71
CA CYS A 10 -11.52 -0.89 3.95
C CYS A 10 -11.54 -1.42 2.51
N SER A 11 -10.55 -2.19 2.10
CA SER A 11 -10.43 -2.81 0.77
C SER A 11 -10.41 -1.85 -0.42
N LYS A 12 -10.47 -0.53 -0.18
CA LYS A 12 -10.32 0.52 -1.20
C LYS A 12 -8.85 0.73 -1.55
N ARG A 13 -8.58 1.35 -2.71
CA ARG A 13 -7.22 1.68 -3.17
C ARG A 13 -6.53 2.57 -2.14
N ALA A 14 -5.33 2.18 -1.73
CA ALA A 14 -4.50 2.98 -0.83
C ALA A 14 -3.38 3.69 -1.62
N MET A 15 -2.72 2.95 -2.52
CA MET A 15 -1.57 3.43 -3.30
C MET A 15 -1.38 2.55 -4.55
N ASP A 16 -0.74 3.09 -5.57
CA ASP A 16 -0.20 2.33 -6.70
C ASP A 16 1.34 2.36 -6.68
N VAL A 17 1.97 1.18 -6.81
CA VAL A 17 3.43 1.03 -6.84
C VAL A 17 3.89 1.04 -8.30
N ILE A 18 4.45 2.17 -8.75
CA ILE A 18 4.90 2.37 -10.14
C ILE A 18 6.29 1.76 -10.35
N LYS A 19 7.21 1.97 -9.39
CA LYS A 19 8.56 1.43 -9.39
C LYS A 19 8.98 1.18 -7.93
N ALA A 20 9.51 0.00 -7.67
CA ALA A 20 10.03 -0.39 -6.36
C ALA A 20 11.31 -1.20 -6.57
N THR A 21 12.33 -0.91 -5.77
CA THR A 21 13.58 -1.66 -5.72
C THR A 21 13.31 -3.06 -5.17
N LYS A 22 14.13 -4.05 -5.55
CA LYS A 22 14.01 -5.42 -5.00
C LYS A 22 14.13 -5.40 -3.47
N GLY A 23 13.36 -6.24 -2.80
CA GLY A 23 13.38 -6.40 -1.34
C GLY A 23 12.01 -6.26 -0.69
N LYS A 24 12.00 -6.42 0.63
CA LYS A 24 10.82 -6.27 1.47
C LYS A 24 10.66 -4.80 1.86
N VAL A 25 9.58 -4.18 1.41
CA VAL A 25 9.21 -2.80 1.76
C VAL A 25 8.00 -2.86 2.69
N ILE A 26 8.13 -2.24 3.87
CA ILE A 26 7.02 -2.03 4.79
C ILE A 26 6.59 -0.58 4.66
N ILE A 27 5.34 -0.38 4.28
CA ILE A 27 4.79 0.94 4.00
C ILE A 27 3.73 1.23 5.04
N GLU A 28 3.96 2.25 5.86
CA GLU A 28 2.96 2.77 6.79
C GLU A 28 2.38 4.07 6.23
N LEU A 29 1.07 4.09 5.97
CA LEU A 29 0.40 5.26 5.40
C LEU A 29 -1.00 5.42 5.96
N LYS A 30 -1.48 6.67 6.02
CA LYS A 30 -2.86 6.97 6.39
C LYS A 30 -3.76 6.75 5.18
N CYS A 31 -4.69 5.80 5.27
CA CYS A 31 -5.62 5.53 4.18
C CYS A 31 -6.54 6.74 3.95
N PRO A 32 -6.66 7.25 2.70
CA PRO A 32 -7.51 8.40 2.40
C PRO A 32 -9.00 8.11 2.62
N HIS A 33 -9.41 6.84 2.57
CA HIS A 33 -10.83 6.47 2.68
C HIS A 33 -11.29 6.17 4.10
N CYS A 34 -10.55 5.37 4.87
CA CYS A 34 -10.93 5.02 6.23
C CYS A 34 -10.23 5.87 7.30
N ARG A 35 -9.28 6.72 6.89
CA ARG A 35 -8.49 7.62 7.76
C ARG A 35 -7.66 6.91 8.84
N LYS A 36 -7.60 5.59 8.84
CA LYS A 36 -6.72 4.79 9.70
C LYS A 36 -5.31 4.70 9.13
N ILE A 37 -4.33 4.66 10.01
CA ILE A 37 -2.95 4.32 9.65
C ILE A 37 -2.90 2.81 9.41
N VAL A 38 -2.41 2.40 8.24
CA VAL A 38 -2.31 1.00 7.83
C VAL A 38 -0.90 0.66 7.42
N LYS A 39 -0.47 -0.56 7.76
CA LYS A 39 0.79 -1.14 7.33
C LYS A 39 0.54 -2.06 6.15
N ILE A 40 1.24 -1.84 5.04
CA ILE A 40 1.19 -2.69 3.85
C ILE A 40 2.59 -3.27 3.64
N ASN A 41 2.67 -4.60 3.63
CA ASN A 41 3.89 -5.31 3.32
C ASN A 41 3.92 -5.56 1.81
N TYR A 42 4.91 -4.97 1.14
CA TYR A 42 5.14 -5.18 -0.27
C TYR A 42 6.48 -5.89 -0.47
N CYS A 43 6.44 -7.12 -0.97
CA CYS A 43 7.63 -7.84 -1.39
C CYS A 43 7.62 -7.89 -2.91
N ARG A 44 8.71 -7.44 -3.54
CA ARG A 44 8.90 -7.55 -4.98
C ARG A 44 9.65 -8.83 -5.34
#